data_AF-A0A0C3PVF1-F1
#
_entry.id   AF-A0A0C3PVF1-F1
#
_cell.length_a   1.000
_cell.length_b   1.000
_cell.length_c   1.000
_cell.angle_alpha   90.00
_cell.angle_beta   90.00
_cell.angle_gamma   90.00
#
_symmetry.space_group_name_H-M   'P 1'
#
loop_
_entity.id
_entity.type
_entity.pdbx_description
1 polymer ?
#
loop_
_entity_poly.entity_id
_entity_poly.type
_entity_poly.pdbx_seq_one_letter_code
_entity_poly.pdbx_strand_id
1 'polypeptide(L)'
;MVTLPANLEPTNSNSTRESLSIGPSISTRQYDASSEGQQIGLLRVVTEEGTRIPQYIWWDYAVEKITGSKASNIYSFPKILTMNRHEALVVSFLPSSSPHQIGCLNSRGNLKKLVISWRDSPAWYYALHGCTNNTPVIKQDPVSAGFVSKLWSFLADGTLQASLSSFSLNNQRQYEETKFTTTEVHMDTSGENIRFVKPGASLEQDQPQGSPVHPFVRARIVFEPL
;
A
#
# COMPACT_ATOMS: atom_id res chain seq x y z
N MET A 1 76.42 -35.11 12.93
CA MET A 1 75.77 -35.20 14.24
C MET A 1 75.10 -33.86 14.52
N VAL A 2 73.87 -33.68 14.06
CA VAL A 2 72.89 -32.70 14.57
C VAL A 2 71.51 -33.31 14.29
N THR A 3 70.68 -33.30 15.33
CA THR A 3 69.51 -34.15 15.55
C THR A 3 68.23 -33.44 15.11
N LEU A 4 67.32 -34.16 14.43
CA LEU A 4 65.92 -33.74 14.21
C LEU A 4 65.11 -33.89 15.50
N PRO A 5 64.16 -32.97 15.76
CA PRO A 5 62.78 -33.40 16.02
C PRO A 5 61.78 -32.40 15.38
N ALA A 6 60.47 -32.62 15.28
CA ALA A 6 59.58 -33.76 15.38
C ALA A 6 58.28 -33.36 14.65
N ASN A 7 57.55 -34.36 14.17
CA ASN A 7 56.18 -34.25 13.65
C ASN A 7 55.27 -33.43 14.57
N LEU A 8 54.49 -32.52 13.98
CA LEU A 8 53.25 -32.02 14.56
C LEU A 8 52.09 -32.43 13.66
N GLU A 9 51.22 -33.29 14.19
CA GLU A 9 49.92 -33.61 13.61
C GLU A 9 49.04 -32.36 13.52
N PRO A 10 48.21 -32.20 12.47
CA PRO A 10 47.18 -31.18 12.45
C PRO A 10 46.01 -31.59 13.34
N THR A 11 45.81 -30.85 14.43
CA THR A 11 44.63 -30.92 15.29
C THR A 11 43.38 -30.54 14.49
N ASN A 12 42.51 -31.53 14.34
CA ASN A 12 41.21 -31.43 13.71
C ASN A 12 40.25 -30.64 14.63
N SER A 13 40.11 -29.33 14.41
CA SER A 13 39.14 -28.51 15.13
C SER A 13 37.75 -28.70 14.53
N ASN A 14 37.02 -29.70 15.04
CA ASN A 14 35.56 -29.76 14.96
C ASN A 14 34.98 -28.53 15.66
N SER A 15 34.83 -27.44 14.90
CA SER A 15 34.03 -26.29 15.31
C SER A 15 32.56 -26.67 15.17
N THR A 16 32.01 -27.25 16.23
CA THR A 16 30.57 -27.34 16.48
C THR A 16 30.02 -25.92 16.42
N ARG A 17 29.53 -25.53 15.24
CA ARG A 17 28.81 -24.28 15.03
C ARG A 17 27.44 -24.50 15.69
N GLU A 18 27.37 -24.19 16.97
CA GLU A 18 26.12 -24.01 17.69
C GLU A 18 25.28 -23.03 16.88
N SER A 19 24.25 -23.57 16.22
CA SER A 19 23.24 -22.79 15.55
C SER A 19 22.54 -21.96 16.62
N LEU A 20 22.89 -20.67 16.68
CA LEU A 20 22.15 -19.68 17.44
C LEU A 20 20.68 -19.81 17.05
N SER A 21 19.89 -20.28 18.01
CA SER A 21 18.44 -20.35 17.93
C SER A 21 17.93 -18.99 17.48
N ILE A 22 17.38 -18.96 16.28
CA ILE A 22 16.59 -17.88 15.74
C ILE A 22 15.58 -17.49 16.83
N GLY A 23 15.48 -16.19 17.10
CA GLY A 23 14.59 -15.63 18.11
C GLY A 23 13.13 -16.09 17.93
N PRO A 24 12.25 -15.80 18.90
CA PRO A 24 10.86 -16.26 18.86
C PRO A 24 10.27 -15.97 17.49
N SER A 25 9.93 -17.03 16.76
CA SER A 25 9.15 -16.92 15.54
C SER A 25 7.83 -16.30 15.98
N ILE A 26 7.71 -14.97 15.84
CA ILE A 26 6.44 -14.29 16.02
C ILE A 26 5.53 -15.00 15.04
N SER A 27 4.61 -15.80 15.56
CA SER A 27 3.57 -16.44 14.77
C SER A 27 2.83 -15.29 14.09
N THR A 28 3.15 -15.03 12.83
CA THR A 28 2.48 -14.01 12.04
C THR A 28 1.03 -14.46 11.95
N ARG A 29 0.20 -13.85 12.78
CA ARG A 29 -1.24 -14.06 12.78
C ARG A 29 -1.71 -13.87 11.34
N GLN A 30 -2.34 -14.89 10.77
CA GLN A 30 -2.79 -14.85 9.39
C GLN A 30 -4.12 -14.11 9.32
N TYR A 31 -4.34 -13.39 8.23
CA TYR A 31 -5.66 -12.83 7.95
C TYR A 31 -6.69 -13.96 7.86
N ASP A 32 -7.80 -13.79 8.58
CA ASP A 32 -8.94 -14.70 8.53
C ASP A 32 -10.13 -13.98 7.90
N ALA A 33 -10.42 -14.33 6.64
CA ALA A 33 -11.55 -13.78 5.89
C ALA A 33 -12.92 -14.22 6.45
N SER A 34 -12.97 -15.29 7.24
CA SER A 34 -14.18 -15.82 7.85
C SER A 34 -14.47 -15.24 9.25
N SER A 35 -13.55 -14.44 9.78
CA SER A 35 -13.73 -13.79 11.08
C SER A 35 -14.92 -12.83 11.05
N GLU A 36 -15.86 -13.01 11.98
CA GLU A 36 -16.95 -12.07 12.24
C GLU A 36 -16.50 -10.84 13.05
N GLY A 37 -15.32 -10.93 13.68
CA GLY A 37 -14.75 -9.85 14.48
C GLY A 37 -14.08 -8.75 13.66
N GLN A 38 -14.03 -7.55 14.23
CA GLN A 38 -13.23 -6.43 13.73
C GLN A 38 -11.76 -6.84 13.63
N GLN A 39 -11.18 -6.68 12.44
CA GLN A 39 -9.76 -6.88 12.19
C GLN A 39 -9.01 -5.56 12.38
N ILE A 40 -7.82 -5.65 12.95
CA ILE A 40 -6.90 -4.53 13.16
C ILE A 40 -5.52 -4.99 12.70
N GLY A 41 -4.85 -4.16 11.90
CA GLY A 41 -3.57 -4.54 11.32
C GLY A 41 -2.90 -3.41 10.56
N LEU A 42 -1.92 -3.78 9.75
CA LEU A 42 -1.14 -2.89 8.90
C LEU A 42 -1.43 -3.19 7.43
N LEU A 43 -1.17 -2.21 6.56
CA LEU A 43 -1.17 -2.41 5.11
C LEU A 43 0.27 -2.48 4.61
N ARG A 44 0.67 -3.68 4.16
CA ARG A 44 2.00 -3.96 3.60
C ARG A 44 1.95 -3.92 2.08
N VAL A 45 2.96 -3.33 1.46
CA VAL A 45 3.14 -3.34 0.01
C VAL A 45 4.06 -4.51 -0.37
N VAL A 46 3.64 -5.25 -1.39
CA VAL A 46 4.39 -6.38 -1.95
C VAL A 46 4.57 -6.11 -3.44
N THR A 47 5.81 -5.88 -3.88
CA THR A 47 6.13 -5.70 -5.31
C THR A 47 6.16 -7.04 -6.04
N GLU A 48 5.88 -7.05 -7.34
CA GLU A 48 5.97 -8.27 -8.17
C GLU A 48 7.39 -8.86 -8.19
N GLU A 49 8.39 -7.99 -8.13
CA GLU A 49 9.82 -8.36 -8.08
C GLU A 49 10.22 -9.02 -6.75
N GLY A 50 9.32 -9.04 -5.76
CA GLY A 50 9.53 -9.73 -4.48
C GLY A 50 10.57 -9.05 -3.60
N THR A 51 10.41 -7.75 -3.33
CA THR A 51 11.28 -7.04 -2.38
C THR A 51 11.34 -7.78 -1.04
N ARG A 52 12.57 -8.05 -0.57
CA ARG A 52 12.80 -8.75 0.71
C ARG A 52 12.52 -7.88 1.93
N ILE A 53 12.49 -6.56 1.74
CA ILE A 53 12.27 -5.59 2.81
C ILE A 53 10.79 -5.21 2.81
N PRO A 54 10.06 -5.50 3.91
CA PRO A 54 8.68 -5.07 4.05
C PRO A 54 8.55 -3.56 3.95
N GLN A 55 7.67 -3.10 3.08
CA GLN A 55 7.27 -1.70 2.98
C GLN A 55 5.82 -1.58 3.43
N TYR A 56 5.50 -0.52 4.15
CA TYR A 56 4.18 -0.30 4.72
C TYR A 56 3.61 1.04 4.28
N ILE A 57 2.29 1.10 4.15
CA ILE A 57 1.58 2.36 3.94
C ILE A 57 1.79 3.24 5.17
N TRP A 58 2.20 4.48 4.98
CA TRP A 58 2.46 5.43 6.05
C TRP A 58 1.60 6.70 5.92
N TRP A 59 1.24 7.27 7.08
CA TRP A 59 0.50 8.53 7.15
C TRP A 59 1.00 9.45 8.25
N ASP A 60 2.30 9.70 8.32
CA ASP A 60 2.79 10.83 9.08
C ASP A 60 3.05 11.98 8.14
N TYR A 61 2.50 13.11 8.51
CA TYR A 61 2.74 14.35 7.85
C TYR A 61 3.50 15.20 8.86
N ALA A 62 4.67 15.73 8.48
CA ALA A 62 5.31 16.75 9.29
C ALA A 62 4.34 17.93 9.34
N VAL A 63 3.69 18.14 10.49
CA VAL A 63 2.68 19.18 10.75
C VAL A 63 3.09 20.55 10.17
N GLU A 64 4.39 20.80 10.13
CA GLU A 64 5.07 21.96 9.55
C GLU A 64 4.72 22.25 8.08
N LYS A 65 4.47 21.23 7.24
CA LYS A 65 4.11 21.44 5.82
C LYS A 65 2.65 21.93 5.62
N ILE A 66 1.75 21.73 6.60
CA ILE A 66 0.33 22.16 6.52
C ILE A 66 0.24 23.66 6.81
N THR A 67 1.06 24.15 7.73
CA THR A 67 1.08 25.55 8.15
C THR A 67 1.57 26.52 7.06
N GLY A 68 2.34 26.04 6.08
CA GLY A 68 2.85 26.86 4.98
C GLY A 68 1.91 26.99 3.77
N SER A 69 1.05 26.00 3.52
CA SER A 69 0.11 26.02 2.41
C SER A 69 -1.20 26.69 2.82
N LYS A 70 -1.47 27.91 2.32
CA LYS A 70 -2.78 28.54 2.45
C LYS A 70 -3.88 27.53 2.09
N ALA A 71 -4.92 27.49 2.92
CA ALA A 71 -5.88 26.42 3.15
C ALA A 71 -6.76 25.93 1.97
N SER A 72 -6.37 26.08 0.70
CA SER A 72 -7.20 25.71 -0.45
C SER A 72 -6.87 24.35 -1.10
N ASN A 73 -5.75 23.70 -0.77
CA ASN A 73 -5.36 22.40 -1.35
C ASN A 73 -5.16 21.30 -0.30
N ILE A 74 -6.00 21.29 0.75
CA ILE A 74 -6.02 20.28 1.83
C ILE A 74 -6.38 18.87 1.31
N TYR A 75 -6.73 18.72 0.03
CA TYR A 75 -7.41 17.54 -0.49
C TYR A 75 -6.53 16.42 -1.02
N SER A 76 -5.22 16.57 -1.19
CA SER A 76 -4.46 15.46 -1.80
C SER A 76 -3.01 15.44 -1.36
N PHE A 77 -2.74 14.88 -0.18
CA PHE A 77 -1.39 14.47 0.16
C PHE A 77 -1.17 13.06 -0.38
N PRO A 78 -0.21 12.88 -1.30
CA PRO A 78 0.12 11.58 -1.85
C PRO A 78 0.82 10.75 -0.75
N LYS A 79 0.61 9.43 -0.80
CA LYS A 79 0.96 8.51 0.27
C LYS A 79 2.41 8.09 0.21
N ILE A 80 3.05 8.12 1.36
CA ILE A 80 4.44 7.71 1.49
C ILE A 80 4.48 6.26 2.01
N LEU A 81 5.51 5.52 1.62
CA LEU A 81 5.88 4.25 2.21
C LEU A 81 6.84 4.44 3.38
N THR A 82 6.73 3.59 4.40
CA THR A 82 7.76 3.45 5.43
C THR A 82 8.28 2.03 5.48
N MET A 83 9.58 1.89 5.75
CA MET A 83 10.19 0.59 6.10
C MET A 83 10.09 0.33 7.61
N ASN A 84 9.71 1.33 8.42
CA ASN A 84 9.54 1.18 9.86
C ASN A 84 8.12 0.70 10.18
N ARG A 85 7.98 -0.56 10.56
CA ARG A 85 6.71 -1.18 10.96
C ARG A 85 5.97 -0.40 12.05
N HIS A 86 6.68 0.26 12.97
CA HIS A 86 6.07 1.01 14.07
C HIS A 86 5.45 2.35 13.64
N GLU A 87 5.87 2.85 12.48
CA GLU A 87 5.31 4.06 11.88
C GLU A 87 4.11 3.75 11.00
N ALA A 88 3.99 2.51 10.52
CA ALA A 88 2.97 2.07 9.58
C ALA A 88 1.55 2.47 9.98
N LEU A 89 0.72 2.72 8.98
CA LEU A 89 -0.69 3.02 9.14
C LEU A 89 -1.42 1.80 9.72
N VAL A 90 -1.96 1.96 10.92
CA VAL A 90 -2.84 1.00 11.56
C VAL A 90 -4.25 1.20 11.01
N VAL A 91 -4.79 0.14 10.44
CA VAL A 91 -6.12 0.12 9.85
C VAL A 91 -7.06 -0.80 10.62
N SER A 92 -8.36 -0.53 10.49
CA SER A 92 -9.40 -1.37 11.08
C SER A 92 -10.61 -1.51 10.16
N PHE A 93 -11.15 -2.71 10.08
CA PHE A 93 -12.32 -3.02 9.26
C PHE A 93 -13.04 -4.29 9.76
N LEU A 94 -14.26 -4.50 9.28
CA LEU A 94 -14.95 -5.78 9.41
C LEU A 94 -14.74 -6.57 8.12
N PRO A 95 -14.17 -7.79 8.17
CA PRO A 95 -13.99 -8.63 6.99
C PRO A 95 -15.29 -8.77 6.20
N SER A 96 -15.22 -8.49 4.91
CA SER A 96 -16.36 -8.66 4.01
C SER A 96 -15.88 -8.85 2.58
N SER A 97 -16.55 -9.74 1.87
CA SER A 97 -16.44 -9.88 0.41
C SER A 97 -17.09 -8.69 -0.32
N SER A 98 -17.95 -7.93 0.36
CA SER A 98 -18.58 -6.73 -0.19
C SER A 98 -17.72 -5.48 0.06
N PRO A 99 -17.74 -4.50 -0.86
CA PRO A 99 -17.06 -3.23 -0.67
C PRO A 99 -17.47 -2.51 0.63
N HIS A 100 -16.48 -2.21 1.46
CA HIS A 100 -16.64 -1.58 2.77
C HIS A 100 -15.65 -0.44 2.98
N GLN A 101 -15.75 0.23 4.13
CA GLN A 101 -14.82 1.29 4.54
C GLN A 101 -13.70 0.70 5.39
N ILE A 102 -12.49 1.22 5.20
CA ILE A 102 -11.35 0.93 6.07
C ILE A 102 -11.07 2.17 6.92
N GLY A 103 -11.12 1.99 8.24
CA GLY A 103 -10.77 3.01 9.22
C GLY A 103 -9.25 3.13 9.40
N CYS A 104 -8.77 4.32 9.70
CA CYS A 104 -7.38 4.63 10.00
C CYS A 104 -7.25 5.05 11.47
N LEU A 105 -6.47 4.32 12.27
CA LEU A 105 -6.46 4.47 13.74
C LEU A 105 -5.37 5.43 14.25
N ASN A 106 -4.16 5.40 13.66
CA ASN A 106 -2.99 6.14 14.15
C ASN A 106 -2.55 7.32 13.27
N SER A 107 -3.40 7.82 12.36
CA SER A 107 -3.07 8.99 11.54
C SER A 107 -3.10 10.28 12.36
N ARG A 108 -2.02 11.07 12.31
CA ARG A 108 -1.87 12.34 13.05
C ARG A 108 -2.73 13.50 12.52
N GLY A 109 -3.18 13.45 11.27
CA GLY A 109 -3.95 14.52 10.61
C GLY A 109 -5.47 14.41 10.68
N ASN A 110 -6.04 13.69 11.65
CA ASN A 110 -7.48 13.34 11.69
C ASN A 110 -8.00 12.62 10.42
N LEU A 111 -7.11 11.97 9.67
CA LEU A 111 -7.49 11.14 8.53
C LEU A 111 -7.99 9.81 9.10
N LYS A 112 -9.30 9.65 9.12
CA LYS A 112 -9.98 8.52 9.77
C LYS A 112 -10.33 7.41 8.80
N LYS A 113 -10.22 7.65 7.49
CA LYS A 113 -10.67 6.72 6.45
C LYS A 113 -9.68 6.62 5.31
N LEU A 114 -9.52 5.40 4.80
CA LEU A 114 -8.83 5.11 3.56
C LEU A 114 -9.74 5.42 2.38
N VAL A 115 -9.26 6.21 1.42
CA VAL A 115 -10.05 6.62 0.23
C VAL A 115 -9.22 6.52 -1.04
N ILE A 116 -9.88 6.53 -2.17
CA ILE A 116 -9.27 6.76 -3.48
C ILE A 116 -9.72 8.12 -3.98
N SER A 117 -8.78 8.89 -4.54
CA SER A 117 -9.11 10.02 -5.39
C SER A 117 -9.08 9.60 -6.85
N TRP A 118 -10.00 10.14 -7.63
CA TRP A 118 -9.89 10.15 -9.08
C TRP A 118 -9.97 11.60 -9.56
N ARG A 119 -9.13 11.93 -10.54
CA ARG A 119 -9.13 13.23 -11.19
C ARG A 119 -9.21 12.98 -12.69
N ASP A 120 -10.07 13.77 -13.35
CA ASP A 120 -10.30 13.81 -14.79
C ASP A 120 -10.96 12.54 -15.37
N SER A 121 -11.80 12.71 -16.39
CA SER A 121 -12.47 11.62 -17.11
C SER A 121 -11.99 11.58 -18.56
N PRO A 122 -11.45 10.45 -19.06
CA PRO A 122 -11.27 9.16 -18.37
C PRO A 122 -10.12 9.19 -17.35
N ALA A 123 -10.38 8.76 -16.11
CA ALA A 123 -9.34 8.64 -15.09
C ALA A 123 -8.39 7.49 -15.47
N TRP A 124 -7.12 7.80 -15.71
CA TRP A 124 -6.10 6.80 -16.02
C TRP A 124 -5.66 6.01 -14.79
N TYR A 125 -5.73 6.63 -13.61
CA TYR A 125 -5.37 6.00 -12.35
C TYR A 125 -6.19 6.51 -11.17
N TYR A 126 -6.12 5.76 -10.07
CA TYR A 126 -6.90 5.96 -8.85
C TYR A 126 -5.95 6.09 -7.66
N ALA A 127 -5.57 7.31 -7.32
CA ALA A 127 -4.57 7.57 -6.30
C ALA A 127 -5.13 7.24 -4.92
N LEU A 128 -4.32 6.53 -4.11
CA LEU A 128 -4.71 6.14 -2.77
C LEU A 128 -4.49 7.32 -1.80
N HIS A 129 -5.55 7.73 -1.10
CA HIS A 129 -5.57 8.87 -0.19
C HIS A 129 -6.20 8.51 1.17
N GLY A 130 -6.26 9.52 2.02
CA GLY A 130 -6.68 9.47 3.41
C GLY A 130 -7.52 10.69 3.64
N CYS A 131 -8.60 10.49 4.36
CA CYS A 131 -9.67 11.46 4.38
C CYS A 131 -10.12 11.70 5.81
N THR A 132 -10.41 12.96 6.11
CA THR A 132 -11.08 13.30 7.36
C THR A 132 -12.53 12.84 7.32
N ASN A 133 -13.18 12.74 8.48
CA ASN A 133 -14.61 12.43 8.53
C ASN A 133 -15.49 13.51 7.88
N ASN A 134 -14.98 14.73 7.75
CA ASN A 134 -15.72 15.88 7.25
C ASN A 134 -15.65 16.02 5.73
N THR A 135 -14.75 15.31 5.08
CA THR A 135 -14.64 15.34 3.62
C THR A 135 -15.83 14.57 3.04
N PRO A 136 -16.64 15.18 2.16
CA PRO A 136 -17.76 14.49 1.54
C PRO A 136 -17.22 13.35 0.70
N VAL A 137 -17.54 12.12 1.10
CA VAL A 137 -17.35 10.94 0.26
C VAL A 137 -18.45 11.00 -0.78
N ILE A 138 -18.07 11.26 -2.03
CA ILE A 138 -19.02 11.33 -3.13
C ILE A 138 -19.12 9.97 -3.82
N LYS A 139 -20.27 9.74 -4.46
CA LYS A 139 -20.38 8.64 -5.42
C LYS A 139 -19.49 8.96 -6.62
N GLN A 140 -18.90 7.94 -7.22
CA GLN A 140 -18.12 8.13 -8.44
C GLN A 140 -19.00 8.67 -9.57
N ASP A 141 -18.56 9.74 -10.22
CA ASP A 141 -19.29 10.48 -11.24
C ASP A 141 -18.30 11.00 -12.31
N PRO A 142 -18.68 10.97 -13.61
CA PRO A 142 -17.80 11.38 -14.70
C PRO A 142 -17.42 12.86 -14.72
N VAL A 143 -18.20 13.74 -14.08
CA VAL A 143 -18.04 15.20 -14.22
C VAL A 143 -17.30 15.81 -13.04
N SER A 144 -17.33 15.13 -11.88
CA SER A 144 -16.72 15.63 -10.65
C SER A 144 -15.52 14.78 -10.23
N ALA A 145 -14.41 15.47 -9.91
CA ALA A 145 -13.34 14.85 -9.16
C ALA A 145 -13.76 14.71 -7.69
N GLY A 146 -13.32 13.64 -7.03
CA GLY A 146 -13.51 13.53 -5.59
C GLY A 146 -13.00 12.22 -5.01
N PHE A 147 -13.57 11.86 -3.85
CA PHE A 147 -13.07 10.76 -3.02
C PHE A 147 -14.13 9.67 -2.84
N VAL A 148 -13.75 8.42 -3.13
CA VAL A 148 -14.56 7.23 -2.79
C VAL A 148 -13.93 6.50 -1.60
N SER A 149 -14.76 6.07 -0.64
CA SER A 149 -14.29 5.33 0.55
C SER A 149 -14.93 3.95 0.75
N LYS A 150 -16.07 3.67 0.12
CA LYS A 150 -16.82 2.40 0.23
C LYS A 150 -16.55 1.53 -0.99
N LEU A 151 -15.29 1.13 -1.15
CA LEU A 151 -14.82 0.42 -2.34
C LEU A 151 -13.91 -0.78 -2.02
N TRP A 152 -13.56 -0.94 -0.74
CA TRP A 152 -12.51 -1.85 -0.32
C TRP A 152 -13.08 -3.23 -0.01
N SER A 153 -12.41 -4.27 -0.46
CA SER A 153 -12.62 -5.64 -0.02
C SER A 153 -11.24 -6.29 0.20
N PHE A 154 -11.20 -7.39 0.95
CA PHE A 154 -10.00 -8.19 1.11
C PHE A 154 -10.24 -9.58 0.53
N LEU A 155 -9.30 -10.03 -0.31
CA LEU A 155 -9.28 -11.40 -0.81
C LEU A 155 -8.87 -12.37 0.30
N ALA A 156 -9.09 -13.67 0.08
CA ALA A 156 -8.77 -14.71 1.04
C ALA A 156 -7.29 -14.74 1.47
N ASP A 157 -6.38 -14.29 0.60
CA ASP A 157 -4.95 -14.19 0.88
C ASP A 157 -4.55 -12.88 1.60
N GLY A 158 -5.53 -12.05 1.97
CA GLY A 158 -5.33 -10.75 2.60
C GLY A 158 -4.99 -9.63 1.62
N THR A 159 -5.00 -9.87 0.32
CA THR A 159 -4.79 -8.81 -0.68
C THR A 159 -5.97 -7.83 -0.68
N LEU A 160 -5.66 -6.54 -0.59
CA LEU A 160 -6.61 -5.45 -0.70
C LEU A 160 -7.07 -5.31 -2.15
N GLN A 161 -8.38 -5.34 -2.36
CA GLN A 161 -9.04 -5.14 -3.64
C GLN A 161 -9.87 -3.85 -3.62
N ALA A 162 -9.86 -3.13 -4.73
CA ALA A 162 -10.66 -1.95 -4.97
C ALA A 162 -11.75 -2.24 -6.01
N SER A 163 -13.00 -1.82 -5.73
CA SER A 163 -14.10 -1.79 -6.69
C SER A 163 -14.29 -0.38 -7.26
N LEU A 164 -14.00 -0.19 -8.54
CA LEU A 164 -13.87 1.12 -9.18
C LEU A 164 -14.74 1.22 -10.43
N SER A 165 -15.06 2.44 -10.82
CA SER A 165 -15.72 2.75 -12.09
C SER A 165 -14.77 3.54 -12.98
N SER A 166 -14.77 3.28 -14.28
CA SER A 166 -14.15 4.14 -15.28
C SER A 166 -15.20 4.70 -16.20
N PHE A 167 -15.01 5.94 -16.63
CA PHE A 167 -15.96 6.63 -17.49
C PHE A 167 -15.31 6.92 -18.83
N SER A 168 -16.01 6.62 -19.92
CA SER A 168 -15.59 6.94 -21.28
C SER A 168 -16.68 7.72 -21.98
N LEU A 169 -16.28 8.70 -22.81
CA LEU A 169 -17.22 9.46 -23.62
C LEU A 169 -17.54 8.66 -24.90
N ASN A 170 -18.80 8.42 -25.17
CA ASN A 170 -19.23 7.75 -26.41
C ASN A 170 -19.40 8.76 -27.56
N ASN A 171 -19.70 8.24 -28.77
CA ASN A 171 -19.91 9.07 -29.96
C ASN A 171 -21.06 10.09 -29.84
N GLN A 172 -21.96 9.88 -28.87
CA GLN A 172 -23.08 10.77 -28.57
C GLN A 172 -22.77 11.79 -27.46
N ARG A 173 -21.50 11.90 -27.04
CA ARG A 173 -21.05 12.74 -25.91
C ARG A 173 -21.72 12.39 -24.58
N GLN A 174 -22.14 11.14 -24.43
CA GLN A 174 -22.64 10.61 -23.17
C GLN A 174 -21.53 9.81 -22.48
N TYR A 175 -21.51 9.85 -21.15
CA TYR A 175 -20.56 9.07 -20.37
C TYR A 175 -21.08 7.64 -20.17
N GLU A 176 -20.28 6.67 -20.54
CA GLU A 176 -20.51 5.25 -20.28
C GLU A 176 -19.67 4.83 -19.07
N GLU A 177 -20.34 4.28 -18.06
CA GLU A 177 -19.70 3.75 -16.86
C GLU A 177 -19.32 2.28 -17.07
N THR A 178 -18.04 1.96 -16.97
CA THR A 178 -17.53 0.59 -16.90
C THR A 178 -16.99 0.33 -15.50
N LYS A 179 -17.63 -0.59 -14.77
CA LYS A 179 -17.19 -1.03 -13.44
C LYS A 179 -16.14 -2.13 -13.55
N PHE A 180 -15.15 -2.10 -12.68
CA PHE A 180 -14.10 -3.12 -12.60
C PHE A 180 -13.62 -3.28 -11.17
N THR A 181 -12.96 -4.39 -10.89
CA THR A 181 -12.23 -4.61 -9.64
C THR A 181 -10.75 -4.74 -9.93
N THR A 182 -9.90 -4.34 -9.00
CA THR A 182 -8.45 -4.43 -9.16
C THR A 182 -7.73 -4.62 -7.84
N THR A 183 -6.68 -5.42 -7.87
CA THR A 183 -5.65 -5.54 -6.83
C THR A 183 -4.31 -4.97 -7.29
N GLU A 184 -4.22 -4.57 -8.57
CA GLU A 184 -3.01 -4.07 -9.19
C GLU A 184 -2.79 -2.62 -8.76
N VAL A 185 -1.63 -2.39 -8.17
CA VAL A 185 -1.16 -1.09 -7.72
C VAL A 185 0.10 -0.76 -8.49
N HIS A 186 0.16 0.43 -9.04
CA HIS A 186 1.42 1.01 -9.51
C HIS A 186 1.93 1.96 -8.44
N MET A 187 3.22 1.90 -8.20
CA MET A 187 3.88 2.69 -7.18
C MET A 187 5.15 3.31 -7.73
N ASP A 188 5.36 4.60 -7.52
CA ASP A 188 6.63 5.21 -7.93
C ASP A 188 7.78 4.73 -7.05
N THR A 189 9.00 4.73 -7.58
CA THR A 189 10.17 4.25 -6.80
C THR A 189 10.54 5.15 -5.63
N SER A 190 10.07 6.41 -5.60
CA SER A 190 10.18 7.26 -4.41
C SER A 190 9.25 6.77 -3.28
N GLY A 191 8.22 5.99 -3.62
CA GLY A 191 7.21 5.50 -2.70
C GLY A 191 6.26 6.60 -2.25
N GLU A 192 6.21 7.73 -2.95
CA GLU A 192 5.34 8.88 -2.65
C GLU A 192 3.97 8.77 -3.32
N ASN A 193 3.86 7.96 -4.38
CA ASN A 193 2.64 7.80 -5.13
C ASN A 193 2.24 6.33 -5.25
N ILE A 194 1.04 6.03 -4.77
CA ILE A 194 0.45 4.70 -4.78
C ILE A 194 -0.90 4.84 -5.47
N ARG A 195 -1.06 4.17 -6.61
CA ARG A 195 -2.28 4.26 -7.42
C ARG A 195 -2.81 2.89 -7.81
N PHE A 196 -4.11 2.70 -7.71
CA PHE A 196 -4.79 1.57 -8.28
C PHE A 196 -5.01 1.81 -9.77
N VAL A 197 -4.84 0.76 -10.56
CA VAL A 197 -4.98 0.81 -12.02
C VAL A 197 -5.91 -0.29 -12.51
N LYS A 198 -6.39 -0.15 -13.75
CA LYS A 198 -7.10 -1.25 -14.41
C LYS A 198 -6.16 -2.46 -14.54
N PRO A 199 -6.66 -3.70 -14.34
CA PRO A 199 -5.84 -4.88 -14.52
C PRO A 199 -5.18 -4.90 -15.89
N GLY A 200 -3.87 -5.12 -15.93
CA GLY A 200 -3.09 -5.17 -17.16
C GLY A 200 -2.69 -3.79 -17.72
N ALA A 201 -2.91 -2.70 -16.99
CA ALA A 201 -2.43 -1.38 -17.39
C ALA A 201 -0.90 -1.36 -17.59
N SER A 202 -0.44 -0.70 -18.64
CA SER A 202 1.00 -0.55 -18.89
C SER A 202 1.61 0.43 -17.89
N LEU A 203 2.79 0.10 -17.36
CA LEU A 203 3.59 1.00 -16.52
C LEU A 203 4.00 2.28 -17.28
N GLU A 204 4.18 2.17 -18.59
CA GLU A 204 4.65 3.25 -19.46
C GLU A 204 3.56 4.24 -19.85
N GLN A 205 2.29 3.79 -19.85
CA GLN A 205 1.14 4.60 -20.24
C GLN A 205 0.90 5.78 -19.28
N ASP A 206 1.45 5.69 -18.08
CA ASP A 206 1.26 6.64 -16.99
C ASP A 206 2.59 7.14 -16.41
N GLN A 207 3.66 7.21 -17.22
CA GLN A 207 4.91 7.82 -16.77
C GLN A 207 4.64 9.27 -16.35
N PRO A 208 5.07 9.68 -15.15
CA PRO A 208 4.85 11.04 -14.70
C PRO A 208 5.70 11.96 -15.60
N GLN A 209 5.07 12.96 -16.22
CA GLN A 209 5.79 14.06 -16.84
C GLN A 209 6.38 14.95 -15.74
N GLY A 210 7.42 14.47 -15.08
CA GLY A 210 8.09 15.12 -13.95
C GLY A 210 9.60 14.99 -14.04
N SER A 211 10.32 15.94 -13.45
CA SER A 211 11.77 15.90 -13.29
C SER A 211 12.11 15.90 -11.80
N PRO A 212 12.72 14.85 -11.24
CA PRO A 212 13.17 13.63 -11.93
C PRO A 212 12.00 12.68 -12.30
N VAL A 213 12.19 11.90 -13.36
CA VAL A 213 11.27 10.82 -13.73
C VAL A 213 11.45 9.68 -12.73
N HIS A 214 10.43 9.38 -11.94
CA HIS A 214 10.41 8.21 -11.08
C HIS A 214 9.74 7.05 -11.83
N PRO A 215 10.44 5.93 -12.07
CA PRO A 215 9.81 4.76 -12.65
C PRO A 215 8.72 4.22 -11.71
N PHE A 216 7.70 3.59 -12.29
CA PHE A 216 6.67 2.88 -11.56
C PHE A 216 7.01 1.39 -11.50
N VAL A 217 6.71 0.77 -10.36
CA VAL A 217 6.76 -0.68 -10.16
C VAL A 217 5.35 -1.22 -9.93
N ARG A 218 5.12 -2.47 -10.35
CA ARG A 218 3.89 -3.19 -10.04
C ARG A 218 3.95 -3.77 -8.64
N ALA A 219 2.86 -3.61 -7.92
CA ALA A 219 2.71 -4.07 -6.56
C ALA A 219 1.26 -4.46 -6.25
N ARG A 220 1.08 -5.07 -5.08
CA ARG A 220 -0.20 -5.26 -4.42
C ARG A 220 -0.10 -4.83 -2.96
N ILE A 221 -1.23 -4.50 -2.35
CA ILE A 221 -1.31 -4.17 -0.93
C ILE A 221 -1.93 -5.37 -0.21
N VAL A 222 -1.32 -5.81 0.88
CA VAL A 222 -1.72 -6.98 1.66
C VAL A 222 -1.91 -6.59 3.12
N PHE A 223 -2.95 -7.11 3.76
CA PHE A 223 -3.20 -6.94 5.19
C PHE A 223 -2.25 -7.79 6.03
N GLU A 224 -1.62 -7.17 7.03
CA GLU A 224 -0.81 -7.83 8.04
C GLU A 224 -1.48 -7.64 9.41
N PRO A 225 -2.09 -8.69 10.02
CA PRO A 225 -2.74 -8.56 11.32
C PRO A 225 -1.77 -8.15 12.45
N LEU A 226 -2.29 -7.38 13.43
CA LEU A 226 -1.58 -7.03 14.67
C LEU A 226 -1.91 -8.00 15.83
#